data_AF-A0A925TKS5-F1
#
_entry.id   AF-A0A925TKS5-F1
#
_cell.length_a   1.000
_cell.length_b   1.000
_cell.length_c   1.000
_cell.angle_alpha   90.00
_cell.angle_beta   90.00
_cell.angle_gamma   90.00
#
_symmetry.space_group_name_H-M   'P 1'
#
loop_
_entity.id
_entity.type
_entity.pdbx_description
1 polymer ?
#
loop_
_entity_poly.entity_id
_entity_poly.type
_entity_poly.pdbx_seq_one_letter_code
_entity_poly.pdbx_strand_id
1 'polypeptide(L)'
;PGPQIAQHARAQIGVTTSYDPAYVTLAYPGGDVPLHTGVCTDVVVRALRQVNIDLQKEVHEDMKADFAAYPKNWGLKKPDKNIDHRRVPNLMRYFERQQISMEEKWTAPESYRPGDLVAWRLDSGLLHIGVVSDKKSGKTPLIIHNIGSGAKEENVLFAFTVIGHYRIK
;
A
#
# COMPACT_ATOMS: atom_id res chain seq x y z
N PRO A 1 -0.06 -2.02 16.20
CA PRO A 1 0.42 -2.91 15.10
C PRO A 1 1.58 -2.36 14.23
N GLY A 2 1.86 -1.04 14.21
CA GLY A 2 2.85 -0.41 13.31
C GLY A 2 4.21 -1.13 13.14
N PRO A 3 4.99 -1.36 14.22
CA PRO A 3 6.28 -2.06 14.09
C PRO A 3 6.20 -3.45 13.45
N GLN A 4 5.12 -4.20 13.72
CA GLN A 4 4.89 -5.51 13.09
C GLN A 4 4.60 -5.35 11.59
N ILE A 5 3.82 -4.35 11.18
CA ILE A 5 3.56 -4.06 9.76
C ILE A 5 4.88 -3.77 9.03
N ALA A 6 5.76 -2.94 9.59
CA ALA A 6 7.08 -2.68 9.02
C ALA A 6 7.94 -3.95 8.92
N GLN A 7 7.93 -4.79 9.96
CA GLN A 7 8.65 -6.07 9.97
C GLN A 7 8.14 -7.02 8.88
N HIS A 8 6.81 -7.17 8.73
CA HIS A 8 6.21 -8.05 7.72
C HIS A 8 6.37 -7.50 6.30
N ALA A 9 6.39 -6.17 6.12
CA ALA A 9 6.78 -5.57 4.85
C ALA A 9 8.23 -5.91 4.51
N ARG A 10 9.15 -5.77 5.47
CA ARG A 10 10.58 -6.06 5.28
C ARG A 10 10.84 -7.53 4.97
N ALA A 11 10.09 -8.45 5.58
CA ALA A 11 10.23 -9.89 5.35
C ALA A 11 9.99 -10.32 3.89
N GLN A 12 9.43 -9.42 3.05
CA GLN A 12 9.22 -9.67 1.63
C GLN A 12 10.46 -9.38 0.77
N ILE A 13 11.49 -8.71 1.32
CA ILE A 13 12.74 -8.43 0.59
C ILE A 13 13.48 -9.74 0.34
N GLY A 14 13.82 -10.00 -0.92
CA GLY A 14 14.41 -11.28 -1.36
C GLY A 14 13.39 -12.40 -1.55
N VAL A 15 12.13 -12.20 -1.13
CA VAL A 15 11.00 -13.09 -1.46
C VAL A 15 10.30 -12.57 -2.69
N THR A 16 9.79 -11.33 -2.66
CA THR A 16 9.21 -10.63 -3.81
C THR A 16 10.34 -10.07 -4.66
N THR A 17 10.64 -10.71 -5.79
CA THR A 17 11.81 -10.41 -6.63
C THR A 17 11.45 -9.80 -7.98
N SER A 18 10.17 -9.76 -8.35
CA SER A 18 9.70 -9.20 -9.62
C SER A 18 8.54 -8.22 -9.44
N TYR A 19 8.20 -7.54 -10.53
CA TYR A 19 7.05 -6.66 -10.62
C TYR A 19 6.13 -7.10 -11.75
N ASP A 20 4.87 -7.38 -11.43
CA ASP A 20 3.85 -7.77 -12.41
C ASP A 20 2.48 -7.13 -12.10
N PRO A 21 2.04 -6.14 -12.91
CA PRO A 21 0.76 -5.48 -12.76
C PRO A 21 -0.40 -6.21 -13.45
N ALA A 22 -0.16 -7.39 -14.05
CA ALA A 22 -1.19 -8.12 -14.77
C ALA A 22 -2.39 -8.45 -13.88
N TYR A 23 -3.56 -8.47 -14.52
CA TYR A 23 -4.79 -8.94 -13.90
C TYR A 23 -4.71 -10.46 -13.68
N VAL A 24 -5.09 -10.91 -12.48
CA VAL A 24 -5.09 -12.32 -12.10
C VAL A 24 -6.38 -12.61 -11.35
N THR A 25 -7.00 -13.76 -11.61
CA THR A 25 -8.12 -14.25 -10.80
C THR A 25 -7.60 -14.77 -9.47
N LEU A 26 -8.14 -14.25 -8.37
CA LEU A 26 -7.69 -14.56 -7.02
C LEU A 26 -8.77 -15.33 -6.24
N ALA A 27 -8.32 -16.15 -5.30
CA ALA A 27 -9.19 -16.65 -4.23
C ALA A 27 -9.77 -15.47 -3.43
N TYR A 28 -10.86 -15.71 -2.70
CA TYR A 28 -11.47 -14.68 -1.87
C TYR A 28 -12.21 -15.31 -0.68
N PRO A 29 -12.00 -14.82 0.56
CA PRO A 29 -10.99 -13.83 0.97
C PRO A 29 -9.57 -14.43 0.98
N GLY A 30 -8.55 -13.61 1.23
CA GLY A 30 -7.16 -14.06 1.38
C GLY A 30 -6.42 -14.43 0.09
N GLY A 31 -6.92 -14.02 -1.08
CA GLY A 31 -6.24 -14.17 -2.35
C GLY A 31 -4.96 -13.33 -2.44
N ASP A 32 -3.97 -13.86 -3.14
CA ASP A 32 -2.70 -13.20 -3.43
C ASP A 32 -2.12 -13.75 -4.75
N VAL A 33 -1.27 -12.96 -5.39
CA VAL A 33 -0.40 -13.43 -6.48
C VAL A 33 0.75 -14.25 -5.90
N PRO A 34 1.51 -15.01 -6.72
CA PRO A 34 2.68 -15.75 -6.22
C PRO A 34 3.65 -14.85 -5.45
N LEU A 35 4.22 -15.36 -4.36
CA LEU A 35 5.04 -14.57 -3.43
C LEU A 35 6.25 -13.90 -4.10
N HIS A 36 6.78 -14.50 -5.16
CA HIS A 36 7.94 -13.96 -5.88
C HIS A 36 7.63 -12.74 -6.75
N THR A 37 6.35 -12.42 -6.96
CA THR A 37 5.90 -11.29 -7.77
C THR A 37 4.86 -10.43 -7.03
N GLY A 38 4.51 -9.29 -7.63
CA GLY A 38 3.51 -8.35 -7.14
C GLY A 38 3.83 -6.92 -7.53
N VAL A 39 2.96 -6.00 -7.15
CA VAL A 39 3.15 -4.54 -7.30
C VAL A 39 3.35 -3.88 -5.94
N CYS A 40 3.43 -2.55 -5.91
CA CYS A 40 3.63 -1.78 -4.68
C CYS A 40 2.56 -2.02 -3.62
N THR A 41 1.29 -2.16 -4.03
CA THR A 41 0.16 -2.44 -3.14
C THR A 41 0.23 -3.84 -2.53
N ASP A 42 0.75 -4.84 -3.24
CA ASP A 42 0.85 -6.21 -2.72
C ASP A 42 1.80 -6.29 -1.50
N VAL A 43 2.83 -5.43 -1.45
CA VAL A 43 3.69 -5.30 -0.26
C VAL A 43 2.88 -4.87 0.96
N VAL A 44 2.01 -3.87 0.79
CA VAL A 44 1.11 -3.36 1.83
C VAL A 44 0.08 -4.41 2.23
N VAL A 45 -0.56 -5.06 1.25
CA VAL A 45 -1.58 -6.10 1.46
C VAL A 45 -1.02 -7.25 2.28
N ARG A 46 0.15 -7.78 1.90
CA ARG A 46 0.82 -8.86 2.62
C ARG A 46 1.21 -8.47 4.04
N ALA A 47 1.75 -7.26 4.22
CA ALA A 47 2.15 -6.77 5.54
C ALA A 47 0.97 -6.62 6.50
N LEU A 48 -0.15 -6.07 6.02
CA LEU A 48 -1.37 -5.90 6.80
C LEU A 48 -2.08 -7.22 7.10
N ARG A 49 -2.03 -8.18 6.18
CA ARG A 49 -2.61 -9.51 6.39
C ARG A 49 -2.00 -10.24 7.59
N GLN A 50 -0.71 -10.05 7.83
CA GLN A 50 0.00 -10.63 9.00
C GLN A 50 -0.44 -10.03 10.34
N VAL A 51 -1.10 -8.87 10.33
CA VAL A 51 -1.73 -8.26 11.51
C VAL A 51 -3.27 -8.37 11.44
N ASN A 52 -3.78 -9.39 10.74
CA ASN A 52 -5.20 -9.72 10.61
C ASN A 52 -6.06 -8.68 9.84
N ILE A 53 -5.45 -7.87 8.98
CA ILE A 53 -6.15 -6.92 8.11
C ILE A 53 -6.02 -7.40 6.66
N ASP A 54 -7.06 -8.06 6.13
CA ASP A 54 -7.07 -8.51 4.73
C ASP A 54 -7.65 -7.43 3.81
N LEU A 55 -6.79 -6.57 3.26
CA LEU A 55 -7.22 -5.49 2.37
C LEU A 55 -8.03 -5.97 1.16
N GLN A 56 -7.84 -7.21 0.68
CA GLN A 56 -8.70 -7.75 -0.37
C GLN A 56 -10.16 -7.79 0.08
N LYS A 57 -10.42 -8.31 1.28
CA LYS A 57 -11.75 -8.39 1.87
C LYS A 57 -12.27 -7.00 2.23
N GLU A 58 -11.48 -6.24 2.99
CA GLU A 58 -11.93 -4.96 3.56
C GLU A 58 -12.29 -3.93 2.50
N VAL A 59 -11.45 -3.77 1.46
CA VAL A 59 -11.73 -2.85 0.36
C VAL A 59 -12.93 -3.34 -0.46
N HIS A 60 -13.03 -4.65 -0.72
CA HIS A 60 -14.12 -5.19 -1.52
C HIS A 60 -15.49 -5.01 -0.84
N GLU A 61 -15.58 -5.28 0.46
CA GLU A 61 -16.86 -5.14 1.19
C GLU A 61 -17.25 -3.67 1.37
N ASP A 62 -16.30 -2.76 1.63
CA ASP A 62 -16.60 -1.32 1.66
C ASP A 62 -17.04 -0.80 0.28
N MET A 63 -16.40 -1.26 -0.80
CA MET A 63 -16.82 -0.95 -2.17
C MET A 63 -18.19 -1.56 -2.52
N LYS A 64 -18.57 -2.71 -1.98
CA LYS A 64 -19.92 -3.28 -2.17
C LYS A 64 -20.99 -2.44 -1.47
N ALA A 65 -20.67 -1.87 -0.32
CA ALA A 65 -21.59 -0.99 0.41
C ALA A 65 -21.77 0.37 -0.30
N ASP A 66 -20.70 0.93 -0.89
CA ASP A 66 -20.75 2.27 -1.51
C ASP A 66 -19.75 2.42 -2.67
N PHE A 67 -20.02 1.72 -3.78
CA PHE A 67 -19.14 1.72 -4.96
C PHE A 67 -19.00 3.12 -5.59
N ALA A 68 -20.04 3.94 -5.49
CA ALA A 68 -20.06 5.29 -6.07
C ALA A 68 -19.06 6.24 -5.40
N ALA A 69 -18.65 5.96 -4.16
CA ALA A 69 -17.64 6.72 -3.44
C ALA A 69 -16.20 6.46 -3.91
N TYR A 70 -15.96 5.47 -4.79
CA TYR A 70 -14.63 5.10 -5.27
C TYR A 70 -14.29 5.71 -6.64
N PRO A 71 -12.99 5.88 -6.97
CA PRO A 71 -12.56 6.43 -8.26
C PRO A 71 -13.09 5.62 -9.46
N LYS A 72 -13.59 6.33 -10.49
CA LYS A 72 -14.21 5.73 -11.69
C LYS A 72 -13.21 5.47 -12.82
N ASN A 73 -11.95 5.23 -12.50
CA ASN A 73 -10.83 5.24 -13.46
C ASN A 73 -10.86 4.10 -14.49
N TRP A 74 -11.67 3.05 -14.27
CA TRP A 74 -11.64 1.82 -15.07
C TRP A 74 -12.99 1.47 -15.73
N GLY A 75 -13.99 2.37 -15.69
CA GLY A 75 -15.30 2.13 -16.33
C GLY A 75 -16.09 0.93 -15.76
N LEU A 76 -15.70 0.41 -14.60
CA LEU A 76 -16.38 -0.70 -13.93
C LEU A 76 -17.74 -0.26 -13.39
N LYS A 77 -18.71 -1.18 -13.40
CA LYS A 77 -20.07 -0.96 -12.89
C LYS A 77 -20.30 -1.55 -11.50
N LYS A 78 -19.35 -2.34 -11.00
CA LYS A 78 -19.38 -3.01 -9.71
C LYS A 78 -17.95 -3.26 -9.20
N PRO A 79 -17.77 -3.53 -7.90
CA PRO A 79 -16.49 -3.93 -7.35
C PRO A 79 -15.95 -5.23 -7.98
N ASP A 80 -14.62 -5.34 -8.05
CA ASP A 80 -13.88 -6.51 -8.50
C ASP A 80 -12.82 -6.93 -7.45
N LYS A 81 -13.17 -7.98 -6.69
CA LYS A 81 -12.34 -8.58 -5.63
C LYS A 81 -10.96 -9.03 -6.08
N ASN A 82 -10.73 -9.22 -7.39
CA ASN A 82 -9.46 -9.66 -7.93
C ASN A 82 -8.42 -8.52 -8.02
N ILE A 83 -8.87 -7.26 -8.07
CA ILE A 83 -7.97 -6.15 -8.41
C ILE A 83 -8.16 -4.89 -7.57
N ASP A 84 -9.30 -4.70 -6.90
CA ASP A 84 -9.60 -3.42 -6.24
C ASP A 84 -8.58 -3.00 -5.18
N HIS A 85 -8.16 -3.94 -4.32
CA HIS A 85 -7.14 -3.73 -3.29
C HIS A 85 -5.72 -3.57 -3.85
N ARG A 86 -5.51 -3.93 -5.13
CA ARG A 86 -4.21 -3.79 -5.80
C ARG A 86 -4.03 -2.43 -6.47
N ARG A 87 -5.02 -1.52 -6.35
CA ARG A 87 -5.01 -0.18 -6.96
C ARG A 87 -4.77 0.91 -5.92
N VAL A 88 -3.69 1.67 -6.08
CA VAL A 88 -3.35 2.79 -5.17
C VAL A 88 -4.51 3.78 -4.97
N PRO A 89 -5.24 4.25 -6.01
CA PRO A 89 -6.38 5.15 -5.79
C PRO A 89 -7.48 4.56 -4.89
N ASN A 90 -7.74 3.25 -5.01
CA ASN A 90 -8.76 2.58 -4.20
C ASN A 90 -8.29 2.45 -2.75
N LEU A 91 -7.02 2.11 -2.52
CA LEU A 91 -6.47 2.05 -1.16
C LEU A 91 -6.51 3.42 -0.48
N MET A 92 -6.08 4.49 -1.17
CA MET A 92 -6.16 5.85 -0.65
C MET A 92 -7.59 6.21 -0.24
N ARG A 93 -8.58 5.92 -1.11
CA ARG A 93 -9.98 6.19 -0.83
C ARG A 93 -10.52 5.37 0.34
N TYR A 94 -10.17 4.09 0.42
CA TYR A 94 -10.54 3.22 1.53
C TYR A 94 -9.98 3.77 2.86
N PHE A 95 -8.70 4.15 2.90
CA PHE A 95 -8.07 4.69 4.10
C PHE A 95 -8.67 6.02 4.58
N GLU A 96 -9.07 6.90 3.65
CA GLU A 96 -9.84 8.10 3.99
C GLU A 96 -11.18 7.73 4.64
N ARG A 97 -11.90 6.76 4.07
CA ARG A 97 -13.20 6.29 4.59
C ARG A 97 -13.06 5.63 5.96
N GLN A 98 -11.92 4.99 6.24
CA GLN A 98 -11.61 4.45 7.57
C GLN A 98 -11.10 5.50 8.57
N GLN A 99 -10.99 6.78 8.17
CA GLN A 99 -10.54 7.88 9.03
C GLN A 99 -9.16 7.61 9.65
N ILE A 100 -8.24 7.06 8.85
CA ILE A 100 -6.85 6.79 9.25
C ILE A 100 -5.83 7.67 8.53
N SER A 101 -6.30 8.66 7.76
CA SER A 101 -5.45 9.68 7.15
C SER A 101 -4.77 10.54 8.22
N MET A 102 -3.50 10.85 7.99
CA MET A 102 -2.69 11.77 8.77
C MET A 102 -2.62 13.09 8.01
N GLU A 103 -3.21 14.16 8.53
CA GLU A 103 -3.28 15.46 7.85
C GLU A 103 -2.09 16.37 8.13
N GLU A 104 -1.24 16.01 9.10
CA GLU A 104 -0.18 16.89 9.59
C GLU A 104 1.18 16.62 8.93
N LYS A 105 1.82 17.70 8.46
CA LYS A 105 3.28 17.81 8.24
C LYS A 105 3.91 16.65 7.45
N TRP A 106 3.46 16.42 6.22
CA TRP A 106 4.07 15.46 5.29
C TRP A 106 5.51 15.81 4.88
N THR A 107 6.02 16.97 5.28
CA THR A 107 7.41 17.38 5.04
C THR A 107 8.32 17.12 6.24
N ALA A 108 7.75 16.75 7.39
CA ALA A 108 8.49 16.57 8.64
C ALA A 108 8.79 15.07 8.86
N PRO A 109 10.08 14.64 8.86
CA PRO A 109 10.46 13.24 9.03
C PRO A 109 9.91 12.58 10.30
N GLU A 110 9.75 13.34 11.38
CA GLU A 110 9.25 12.88 12.68
C GLU A 110 7.74 12.56 12.70
N SER A 111 6.98 13.00 11.70
CA SER A 111 5.56 12.68 11.56
C SER A 111 5.33 11.20 11.22
N TYR A 112 6.33 10.55 10.61
CA TYR A 112 6.27 9.20 10.08
C TYR A 112 6.74 8.17 11.12
N ARG A 113 5.88 7.20 11.41
CA ARG A 113 6.15 6.10 12.36
C ARG A 113 6.25 4.76 11.62
N PRO A 114 7.02 3.80 12.13
CA PRO A 114 7.14 2.48 11.53
C PRO A 114 5.76 1.83 11.34
N GLY A 115 5.51 1.33 10.12
CA GLY A 115 4.25 0.70 9.73
C GLY A 115 3.19 1.67 9.21
N ASP A 116 3.44 2.98 9.23
CA ASP A 116 2.61 3.93 8.48
C ASP A 116 2.65 3.59 6.98
N LEU A 117 1.58 3.92 6.28
CA LEU A 117 1.47 3.78 4.84
C LEU A 117 1.61 5.15 4.19
N VAL A 118 2.38 5.24 3.12
CA VAL A 118 2.59 6.50 2.40
C VAL A 118 2.33 6.26 0.93
N ALA A 119 1.58 7.16 0.30
CA ALA A 119 1.29 7.16 -1.11
C ALA A 119 2.00 8.34 -1.79
N TRP A 120 2.50 8.12 -2.99
CA TRP A 120 3.21 9.12 -3.79
C TRP A 120 2.64 9.24 -5.20
N ARG A 121 2.87 10.41 -5.78
CA ARG A 121 2.92 10.61 -7.22
C ARG A 121 4.38 10.63 -7.65
N LEU A 122 4.76 9.69 -8.51
CA LEU A 122 6.09 9.60 -9.11
C LEU A 122 6.25 10.65 -10.23
N ASP A 123 7.48 10.93 -10.64
CA ASP A 123 7.77 11.89 -11.72
C ASP A 123 7.15 11.47 -13.07
N SER A 124 6.94 10.16 -13.27
CA SER A 124 6.21 9.61 -14.42
C SER A 124 4.70 9.86 -14.39
N GLY A 125 4.17 10.43 -13.30
CA GLY A 125 2.74 10.62 -13.05
C GLY A 125 2.04 9.40 -12.45
N LEU A 126 2.69 8.23 -12.43
CA LEU A 126 2.16 7.02 -11.81
C LEU A 126 2.03 7.16 -10.29
N LEU A 127 1.03 6.48 -9.72
CA LEU A 127 0.84 6.44 -8.28
C LEU A 127 1.58 5.26 -7.67
N HIS A 128 2.13 5.46 -6.48
CA HIS A 128 2.91 4.47 -5.75
C HIS A 128 2.52 4.45 -4.27
N ILE A 129 2.77 3.34 -3.59
CA ILE A 129 2.52 3.21 -2.15
C ILE A 129 3.58 2.32 -1.49
N GLY A 130 3.81 2.50 -0.20
CA GLY A 130 4.81 1.76 0.57
C GLY A 130 4.60 1.89 2.07
N VAL A 131 5.43 1.17 2.81
CA VAL A 131 5.37 1.07 4.28
C VAL A 131 6.59 1.77 4.89
N VAL A 132 6.37 2.61 5.89
CA VAL A 132 7.45 3.28 6.63
C VAL A 132 8.24 2.25 7.44
N SER A 133 9.55 2.27 7.28
CA SER A 133 10.51 1.43 8.00
C SER A 133 10.83 1.99 9.39
N ASP A 134 11.23 1.11 10.31
CA ASP A 134 11.93 1.47 11.55
C ASP A 134 13.40 1.85 11.35
N LYS A 135 13.99 1.59 10.17
CA LYS A 135 15.32 2.08 9.80
C LYS A 135 15.26 3.50 9.23
N LYS A 136 16.37 4.23 9.36
CA LYS A 136 16.50 5.62 8.92
C LYS A 136 17.79 5.89 8.16
N SER A 137 17.75 6.85 7.26
CA SER A 137 18.92 7.56 6.73
C SER A 137 18.96 8.94 7.37
N GLY A 138 19.85 9.13 8.35
CA GLY A 138 19.82 10.32 9.21
C GLY A 138 18.50 10.40 9.99
N LYS A 139 17.73 11.48 9.79
CA LYS A 139 16.41 11.65 10.42
C LYS A 139 15.26 11.04 9.61
N THR A 140 15.48 10.73 8.34
CA THR A 140 14.44 10.30 7.40
C THR A 140 14.22 8.80 7.49
N PRO A 141 13.00 8.33 7.81
CA PRO A 141 12.66 6.91 7.71
C PRO A 141 12.83 6.38 6.30
N LEU A 142 13.36 5.16 6.19
CA LEU A 142 13.36 4.42 4.93
C LEU A 142 11.94 3.95 4.59
N ILE A 143 11.72 3.59 3.33
CA ILE A 143 10.45 3.04 2.85
C ILE A 143 10.67 1.63 2.35
N ILE A 144 9.74 0.74 2.69
CA ILE A 144 9.66 -0.61 2.14
C ILE A 144 8.57 -0.63 1.06
N HIS A 145 8.95 -0.96 -0.17
CA HIS A 145 8.08 -0.88 -1.36
C HIS A 145 8.59 -1.78 -2.49
N ASN A 146 7.78 -1.96 -3.53
CA ASN A 146 8.19 -2.60 -4.78
C ASN A 146 7.95 -1.66 -5.97
N ILE A 147 9.03 -1.22 -6.63
CA ILE A 147 8.98 -0.34 -7.80
C ILE A 147 9.79 -0.94 -8.97
N GLY A 148 9.25 -2.00 -9.56
CA GLY A 148 9.73 -2.57 -10.83
C GLY A 148 10.71 -3.76 -10.74
N SER A 149 11.42 -3.96 -9.63
CA SER A 149 12.46 -5.02 -9.52
C SER A 149 12.41 -5.81 -8.20
N GLY A 150 11.23 -5.91 -7.60
CA GLY A 150 11.03 -6.60 -6.31
C GLY A 150 11.00 -5.65 -5.12
N ALA A 151 10.71 -6.21 -3.94
CA ALA A 151 10.61 -5.45 -2.71
C ALA A 151 12.00 -4.98 -2.24
N LYS A 152 12.10 -3.69 -1.89
CA LYS A 152 13.31 -3.02 -1.43
C LYS A 152 13.02 -2.14 -0.21
N GLU A 153 14.08 -1.77 0.50
CA GLU A 153 14.07 -0.82 1.60
C GLU A 153 14.99 0.36 1.23
N GLU A 154 14.41 1.49 0.83
CA GLU A 154 15.15 2.61 0.20
C GLU A 154 14.80 3.96 0.81
N ASN A 155 15.72 4.94 0.70
CA ASN A 155 15.51 6.30 1.18
C ASN A 155 14.71 7.13 0.16
N VAL A 156 13.43 6.80 -0.01
CA VAL A 156 12.55 7.42 -1.03
C VAL A 156 11.38 8.22 -0.45
N LEU A 157 11.29 8.36 0.88
CA LEU A 157 10.16 9.02 1.54
C LEU A 157 9.87 10.42 0.98
N PHE A 158 10.92 11.21 0.76
CA PHE A 158 10.85 12.57 0.20
C PHE A 158 11.46 12.67 -1.20
N ALA A 159 11.69 11.55 -1.88
CA ALA A 159 12.18 11.54 -3.26
C ALA A 159 11.07 11.85 -4.27
N PHE A 160 9.81 11.66 -3.89
CA PHE A 160 8.63 11.87 -4.73
C PHE A 160 7.59 12.71 -3.99
N THR A 161 6.59 13.22 -4.73
CA THR A 161 5.50 14.00 -4.14
C THR A 161 4.62 13.09 -3.27
N VAL A 162 4.63 13.29 -1.95
CA VAL A 162 3.69 12.63 -1.03
C VAL A 162 2.27 13.13 -1.32
N ILE A 163 1.34 12.20 -1.52
CA ILE A 163 -0.08 12.48 -1.78
C ILE A 163 -1.03 11.80 -0.79
N GLY A 164 -0.49 11.04 0.16
CA GLY A 164 -1.25 10.42 1.23
C GLY A 164 -0.33 9.84 2.31
N HIS A 165 -0.77 9.92 3.56
CA HIS A 165 -0.09 9.34 4.73
C HIS A 165 -1.18 8.77 5.64
N TYR A 166 -1.04 7.51 6.04
CA TYR A 166 -2.06 6.77 6.77
C TYR A 166 -1.45 5.98 7.91
N ARG A 167 -2.17 5.88 9.03
CA ARG A 167 -1.74 5.13 10.22
C ARG A 167 -2.82 4.19 10.72
N ILE A 168 -2.53 2.89 10.68
CA ILE A 168 -3.41 1.84 11.21
C ILE A 168 -3.56 2.03 12.72
N LYS A 169 -4.81 2.04 13.19
CA LYS A 169 -5.20 2.14 14.60
C LYS A 169 -5.09 0.80 15.31
#